data_AF-A0A0L1IIG6-F1
#
_entry.id   AF-A0A0L1IIG6-F1
#
_cell.length_a   1.000
_cell.length_b   1.000
_cell.length_c   1.000
_cell.angle_alpha   90.00
_cell.angle_beta   90.00
_cell.angle_gamma   90.00
#
_symmetry.space_group_name_H-M   'P 1'
#
loop_
_entity.id
_entity.type
_entity.pdbx_description
1 polymer ?
#
loop_
_entity_poly.entity_id
_entity_poly.type
_entity_poly.pdbx_seq_one_letter_code
_entity_poly.pdbx_strand_id
1 'polypeptide(L)'
;MKKLLLSSLILLTPLSSISCKLNKNQELSLTVVNKNFYQYAVIEKLLNELFNNNQILKNQYLNQQENYSDHKITNLEYLLTLLPIFNPRDIRNNLRSFYIIHKAKEVLTQLLNHDWYWFLKNLNQFEYNFNPYNDRYFGSELEKILFELFASKDFSNQLKKQFQVDSLLINLKSKIFSQIIEVNIENNNKLLNQNQYQDKKALYLIYDQNKAIKLLKYKSAGIVKYQVFTDLFVFKNINNLKEQITELENKIYQNRVKEINKAFAEIQPSYQKIIEEFKDQFLDDEIVDEIISNLRKNKENLQKLTSVINQTFDKLNKLVQGKDTIKKDDFNKWKNEIFISKLLQGEYQKHFDSLKEKLDENHDIFVKKWTKKVDELLNKLQAKLPELDTNQKLELSQKFSDEKFYSFLEFNQYNGFLTETIDQINKVENLKNIKSDQAGINKILENYKILRYSWRSIKWS
;
A
#
# COMPACT_ATOMS: atom_id res chain seq x y z
N MET A 1 -24.61 49.76 9.27
CA MET A 1 -24.61 49.72 10.75
C MET A 1 -25.49 48.54 11.15
N LYS A 2 -24.91 47.39 11.53
CA LYS A 2 -24.63 46.94 12.92
C LYS A 2 -25.90 46.68 13.76
N LYS A 3 -26.05 45.39 14.17
CA LYS A 3 -26.69 44.83 15.39
C LYS A 3 -28.24 44.72 15.36
N LEU A 4 -28.94 43.67 15.84
CA LEU A 4 -28.71 42.45 16.65
C LEU A 4 -29.63 41.32 16.08
N LEU A 5 -29.33 40.02 16.00
CA LEU A 5 -28.91 38.96 16.95
C LEU A 5 -29.95 38.47 17.98
N LEU A 6 -30.21 37.15 17.91
CA LEU A 6 -30.43 36.18 19.01
C LEU A 6 -31.73 36.27 19.85
N SER A 7 -32.66 35.35 19.59
CA SER A 7 -33.39 34.63 20.66
C SER A 7 -34.29 33.51 20.11
N SER A 8 -33.85 32.25 20.18
CA SER A 8 -34.74 31.10 20.38
C SER A 8 -33.94 29.89 20.89
N LEU A 9 -33.41 29.99 22.10
CA LEU A 9 -33.08 28.82 22.91
C LEU A 9 -34.25 28.61 23.87
N ILE A 10 -35.03 27.57 23.62
CA ILE A 10 -36.04 27.07 24.56
C ILE A 10 -35.28 26.28 25.64
N LEU A 11 -35.36 26.78 26.87
CA LEU A 11 -34.89 26.15 28.10
C LEU A 11 -35.74 24.91 28.41
N LEU A 12 -35.12 23.73 28.42
CA LEU A 12 -35.69 22.53 29.04
C LEU A 12 -34.92 22.27 30.34
N THR A 13 -35.59 22.51 31.47
CA THR A 13 -35.12 22.17 32.82
C THR A 13 -35.17 20.64 33.03
N PRO A 14 -34.12 19.99 33.57
CA PRO A 14 -34.24 18.63 34.03
C PRO A 14 -34.87 18.60 35.43
N LEU A 15 -36.01 17.90 35.53
CA LEU A 15 -36.60 17.49 36.80
C LEU A 15 -35.64 16.53 37.51
N SER A 16 -35.19 16.92 38.70
CA SER A 16 -34.37 16.12 39.60
C SER A 16 -35.14 14.90 40.10
N SER A 17 -34.75 13.70 39.67
CA SER A 17 -35.14 12.44 40.31
C SER A 17 -34.16 12.11 41.44
N ILE A 18 -34.72 12.01 42.65
CA ILE A 18 -34.04 11.57 43.86
C ILE A 18 -33.94 10.04 43.79
N SER A 19 -32.72 9.49 43.85
CA SER A 19 -32.51 8.04 43.95
C SER A 19 -32.26 7.63 45.40
N CYS A 20 -33.10 6.72 45.90
CA CYS A 20 -32.96 6.07 47.20
C CYS A 20 -31.65 5.25 47.27
N LYS A 21 -30.83 5.53 48.28
CA LYS A 21 -29.69 4.67 48.67
C LYS A 21 -30.21 3.44 49.42
N LEU A 22 -29.98 2.25 48.85
CA LEU A 22 -29.99 0.98 49.58
C LEU A 22 -28.54 0.63 49.97
N ASN A 23 -28.30 0.54 51.27
CA ASN A 23 -27.03 0.11 51.85
C ASN A 23 -26.75 -1.37 51.49
N LYS A 24 -25.57 -1.64 50.92
CA LYS A 24 -24.94 -2.96 50.92
C LYS A 24 -23.49 -2.86 51.40
N ASN A 25 -23.13 -3.88 52.16
CA ASN A 25 -21.94 -4.02 52.99
C ASN A 25 -20.62 -3.70 52.27
N GLN A 26 -19.72 -3.07 53.03
CA GLN A 26 -18.35 -2.75 52.62
C GLN A 26 -17.53 -4.03 52.41
N GLU A 27 -17.37 -4.43 51.15
CA GLU A 27 -16.14 -5.08 50.71
C GLU A 27 -15.11 -3.99 50.40
N LEU A 28 -13.85 -4.24 50.77
CA LEU A 28 -12.70 -3.37 50.47
C LEU A 28 -12.61 -3.08 48.97
N SER A 29 -13.22 -1.97 48.56
CA SER A 29 -13.09 -1.45 47.21
C SER A 29 -11.68 -0.94 47.03
N LEU A 30 -10.86 -1.65 46.24
CA LEU A 30 -9.87 -0.98 45.42
C LEU A 30 -10.61 0.18 44.74
N THR A 31 -10.24 1.42 45.04
CA THR A 31 -10.79 2.59 44.37
C THR A 31 -10.48 2.47 42.88
N VAL A 32 -11.41 1.89 42.13
CA VAL A 32 -11.45 1.96 40.68
C VAL A 32 -11.70 3.44 40.39
N VAL A 33 -10.63 4.19 40.18
CA VAL A 33 -10.74 5.55 39.63
C VAL A 33 -11.39 5.36 38.26
N ASN A 34 -12.68 5.70 38.19
CA ASN A 34 -13.47 5.61 36.96
C ASN A 34 -13.01 6.74 36.04
N LYS A 35 -11.86 6.50 35.40
CA LYS A 35 -11.16 7.45 34.55
C LYS A 35 -11.84 7.45 33.18
N ASN A 36 -12.29 8.61 32.72
CA ASN A 36 -12.86 8.73 31.39
C ASN A 36 -11.80 8.40 30.32
N PHE A 37 -12.23 7.88 29.17
CA PHE A 37 -11.33 7.37 28.14
C PHE A 37 -10.33 8.43 27.63
N TYR A 38 -10.76 9.68 27.46
CA TYR A 38 -9.90 10.80 27.07
C TYR A 38 -8.79 11.15 28.08
N GLN A 39 -8.91 10.72 29.34
CA GLN A 39 -7.93 11.04 30.37
C GLN A 39 -6.73 10.07 30.32
N TYR A 40 -6.82 8.94 29.63
CA TYR A 40 -5.66 8.05 29.46
C TYR A 40 -4.56 8.78 28.70
N ALA A 41 -3.34 8.80 29.25
CA ALA A 41 -2.24 9.63 28.74
C ALA A 41 -1.99 9.42 27.24
N VAL A 42 -2.17 8.18 26.77
CA VAL A 42 -1.97 7.88 25.35
C VAL A 42 -3.10 8.41 24.46
N ILE A 43 -4.36 8.35 24.93
CA ILE A 43 -5.50 8.94 24.22
C ILE A 43 -5.37 10.48 24.22
N GLU A 44 -4.99 11.05 25.35
CA GLU A 44 -4.73 12.48 25.47
C GLU A 44 -3.66 12.95 24.47
N LYS A 45 -2.57 12.20 24.30
CA LYS A 45 -1.56 12.48 23.28
C LYS A 45 -2.15 12.52 21.87
N LEU A 46 -2.95 11.53 21.48
CA LEU A 46 -3.59 11.49 20.16
C LEU A 46 -4.55 12.67 19.94
N LEU A 47 -5.34 13.02 20.97
CA LEU A 47 -6.25 14.16 20.93
C LEU A 47 -5.51 15.50 20.82
N ASN A 48 -4.43 15.67 21.58
CA ASN A 48 -3.62 16.88 21.54
C ASN A 48 -2.94 17.07 20.19
N GLU A 49 -2.43 15.98 19.59
CA GLU A 49 -1.85 15.99 18.24
C GLU A 49 -2.91 16.31 17.17
N LEU A 50 -4.11 15.74 17.26
CA LEU A 50 -5.21 15.98 16.31
C LEU A 50 -5.59 17.46 16.22
N PHE A 51 -5.69 18.13 17.37
CA PHE A 51 -6.14 19.52 17.46
C PHE A 51 -5.00 20.53 17.59
N ASN A 52 -3.74 20.10 17.41
CA ASN A 52 -2.56 20.94 17.59
C ASN A 52 -2.59 21.72 18.92
N ASN A 53 -2.94 21.02 20.01
CA ASN A 53 -3.14 21.55 21.36
C ASN A 53 -4.26 22.62 21.50
N ASN A 54 -5.16 22.77 20.52
CA ASN A 54 -6.32 23.64 20.65
C ASN A 54 -7.38 23.02 21.55
N GLN A 55 -7.43 23.48 22.81
CA GLN A 55 -8.33 22.93 23.83
C GLN A 55 -9.82 23.15 23.53
N ILE A 56 -10.20 24.23 22.82
CA ILE A 56 -11.60 24.51 22.49
C ILE A 56 -12.11 23.47 21.50
N LEU A 57 -11.38 23.25 20.39
CA LEU A 57 -11.75 22.26 19.38
C LEU A 57 -11.74 20.85 19.96
N LYS A 58 -10.75 20.52 20.80
CA LYS A 58 -10.67 19.25 21.53
C LYS A 58 -11.90 19.02 22.41
N ASN A 59 -12.31 20.02 23.19
CA ASN A 59 -13.48 19.90 24.08
C ASN A 59 -14.79 19.78 23.28
N GLN A 60 -14.94 20.54 22.19
CA GLN A 60 -16.10 20.43 21.31
C GLN A 60 -16.20 19.03 20.70
N TYR A 61 -15.09 18.51 20.19
CA TYR A 61 -15.01 17.14 19.67
C TYR A 61 -15.37 16.11 20.74
N LEU A 62 -14.75 16.17 21.92
CA LEU A 62 -15.05 15.24 23.02
C LEU A 62 -16.52 15.30 23.43
N ASN A 63 -17.13 16.48 23.54
CA ASN A 63 -18.54 16.61 23.85
C ASN A 63 -19.43 15.93 22.80
N GLN A 64 -19.07 15.97 21.52
CA GLN A 64 -19.78 15.27 20.46
C GLN A 64 -19.59 13.75 20.53
N GLN A 65 -18.36 13.30 20.81
CA GLN A 65 -18.04 11.87 20.86
C GLN A 65 -18.54 11.17 22.13
N GLU A 66 -18.57 11.88 23.26
CA GLU A 66 -19.08 11.35 24.53
C GLU A 66 -20.61 11.25 24.55
N ASN A 67 -21.30 12.11 23.81
CA ASN A 67 -22.76 12.13 23.69
C ASN A 67 -23.26 11.51 22.36
N TYR A 68 -22.56 10.48 21.88
CA TYR A 68 -22.92 9.82 20.64
C TYR A 68 -24.25 9.06 20.80
N SER A 69 -25.27 9.43 20.04
CA SER A 69 -26.65 8.92 20.19
C SER A 69 -26.78 7.41 19.94
N ASP A 70 -27.59 6.73 20.78
CA ASP A 70 -27.93 5.31 20.65
C ASP A 70 -28.48 4.95 19.26
N HIS A 71 -29.23 5.85 18.61
CA HIS A 71 -29.75 5.62 17.26
C HIS A 71 -28.64 5.44 16.22
N LYS A 72 -27.47 6.09 16.40
CA LYS A 72 -26.33 5.88 15.50
C LYS A 72 -25.70 4.50 15.69
N ILE A 73 -25.83 3.90 16.86
CA ILE A 73 -25.32 2.58 17.19
C ILE A 73 -26.21 1.50 16.55
N THR A 74 -27.53 1.60 16.72
CA THR A 74 -28.49 0.73 16.03
C THR A 74 -28.35 0.85 14.51
N ASN A 75 -28.10 2.07 14.01
CA ASN A 75 -27.77 2.26 12.60
C ASN A 75 -26.48 1.52 12.25
N LEU A 76 -25.41 1.63 13.03
CA LEU A 76 -24.14 0.94 12.76
C LEU A 76 -24.30 -0.59 12.73
N GLU A 77 -25.05 -1.17 13.67
CA GLU A 77 -25.40 -2.61 13.64
C GLU A 77 -26.16 -2.98 12.36
N TYR A 78 -27.15 -2.17 11.97
CA TYR A 78 -27.87 -2.35 10.72
C TYR A 78 -26.94 -2.22 9.49
N LEU A 79 -26.02 -1.26 9.47
CA LEU A 79 -25.05 -1.10 8.38
C LEU A 79 -24.10 -2.31 8.30
N LEU A 80 -23.63 -2.82 9.44
CA LEU A 80 -22.77 -4.00 9.51
C LEU A 80 -23.49 -5.29 9.15
N THR A 81 -24.81 -5.38 9.25
CA THR A 81 -25.57 -6.53 8.73
C THR A 81 -25.80 -6.45 7.21
N LEU A 82 -25.77 -5.25 6.64
CA LEU A 82 -25.93 -5.02 5.21
C LEU A 82 -24.63 -5.12 4.41
N LEU A 83 -23.49 -4.87 5.04
CA LEU A 83 -22.21 -4.73 4.36
C LEU A 83 -21.43 -6.05 4.17
N PRO A 84 -21.48 -7.01 5.10
CA PRO A 84 -21.05 -8.36 4.79
C PRO A 84 -22.07 -9.42 5.21
N ILE A 85 -22.11 -10.52 4.46
CA ILE A 85 -22.37 -11.92 4.84
C ILE A 85 -23.21 -12.68 3.78
N PHE A 86 -24.14 -12.05 3.03
CA PHE A 86 -24.86 -12.72 1.94
C PHE A 86 -25.26 -11.78 0.80
N ASN A 87 -24.32 -11.41 -0.07
CA ASN A 87 -24.65 -10.64 -1.26
C ASN A 87 -24.60 -11.54 -2.51
N PRO A 88 -25.69 -12.26 -2.87
CA PRO A 88 -25.83 -12.79 -4.22
C PRO A 88 -25.67 -11.63 -5.20
N ARG A 89 -25.00 -11.85 -6.33
CA ARG A 89 -24.76 -10.85 -7.38
C ARG A 89 -26.03 -10.05 -7.75
N ASP A 90 -27.20 -10.62 -7.50
CA ASP A 90 -28.53 -10.05 -7.72
C ASP A 90 -28.86 -8.79 -6.90
N ILE A 91 -28.32 -8.58 -5.69
CA ILE A 91 -28.63 -7.39 -4.89
C ILE A 91 -27.91 -6.15 -5.42
N ARG A 92 -26.71 -6.30 -6.02
CA ARG A 92 -25.97 -5.20 -6.66
C ARG A 92 -26.65 -4.69 -7.94
N ASN A 93 -27.52 -5.49 -8.55
CA ASN A 93 -28.29 -5.11 -9.73
C ASN A 93 -29.59 -4.34 -9.36
N ASN A 94 -29.89 -4.19 -8.06
CA ASN A 94 -31.01 -3.37 -7.59
C ASN A 94 -30.51 -1.98 -7.14
N LEU A 95 -31.00 -0.93 -7.81
CA LEU A 95 -30.66 0.48 -7.53
C LEU A 95 -30.87 0.88 -6.06
N ARG A 96 -31.89 0.34 -5.38
CA ARG A 96 -32.16 0.66 -3.96
C ARG A 96 -31.08 0.08 -3.04
N SER A 97 -30.68 -1.15 -3.28
CA SER A 97 -29.65 -1.83 -2.47
C SER A 97 -28.28 -1.21 -2.70
N PHE A 98 -27.97 -0.81 -3.93
CA PHE A 98 -26.76 -0.04 -4.25
C PHE A 98 -26.66 1.26 -3.43
N TYR A 99 -27.76 2.03 -3.37
CA TYR A 99 -27.80 3.27 -2.60
C TYR A 99 -27.62 3.05 -1.08
N ILE A 100 -28.22 1.99 -0.55
CA ILE A 100 -28.08 1.62 0.87
C ILE A 100 -26.63 1.25 1.21
N ILE A 101 -25.99 0.43 0.37
CA ILE A 101 -24.57 0.04 0.53
C ILE A 101 -23.65 1.27 0.46
N HIS A 102 -23.89 2.17 -0.50
CA HIS A 102 -23.10 3.41 -0.61
C HIS A 102 -23.21 4.27 0.65
N LYS A 103 -24.44 4.50 1.14
CA LYS A 103 -24.65 5.23 2.40
C LYS A 103 -23.99 4.55 3.59
N ALA A 104 -24.06 3.22 3.66
CA ALA A 104 -23.41 2.45 4.70
C ALA A 104 -21.90 2.68 4.70
N LYS A 105 -21.30 2.64 3.50
CA LYS A 105 -19.89 2.93 3.28
C LYS A 105 -19.50 4.35 3.69
N GLU A 106 -20.30 5.36 3.34
CA GLU A 106 -20.07 6.76 3.74
C GLU A 106 -20.08 6.91 5.25
N VAL A 107 -21.09 6.34 5.93
CA VAL A 107 -21.22 6.41 7.38
C VAL A 107 -20.05 5.71 8.08
N LEU A 108 -19.64 4.52 7.60
CA LEU A 108 -18.46 3.84 8.14
C LEU A 108 -17.17 4.61 7.89
N THR A 109 -17.01 5.18 6.70
CA THR A 109 -15.84 6.01 6.39
C THR A 109 -15.78 7.23 7.29
N GLN A 110 -16.92 7.88 7.56
CA GLN A 110 -17.01 8.97 8.51
C GLN A 110 -16.63 8.51 9.92
N LEU A 111 -17.15 7.37 10.37
CA LEU A 111 -16.86 6.80 11.69
C LEU A 111 -15.36 6.53 11.88
N LEU A 112 -14.73 5.90 10.88
CA LEU A 112 -13.32 5.49 10.95
C LEU A 112 -12.34 6.68 10.81
N ASN A 113 -12.73 7.74 10.10
CA ASN A 113 -11.86 8.90 9.83
C ASN A 113 -12.08 10.09 10.77
N HIS A 114 -13.30 10.28 11.27
CA HIS A 114 -13.67 11.46 12.06
C HIS A 114 -14.06 11.10 13.49
N ASP A 115 -14.84 10.02 13.66
CA ASP A 115 -15.36 9.58 14.96
C ASP A 115 -14.51 8.45 15.57
N TRP A 116 -13.20 8.45 15.27
CA TRP A 116 -12.27 7.41 15.70
C TRP A 116 -12.19 7.29 17.23
N TYR A 117 -12.35 8.39 17.97
CA TYR A 117 -12.34 8.36 19.43
C TYR A 117 -13.49 7.50 19.96
N TRP A 118 -14.71 7.73 19.46
CA TRP A 118 -15.87 6.92 19.82
C TRP A 118 -15.65 5.46 19.43
N PHE A 119 -15.11 5.21 18.23
CA PHE A 119 -14.80 3.85 17.78
C PHE A 119 -13.85 3.14 18.77
N LEU A 120 -12.73 3.78 19.13
CA LEU A 120 -11.76 3.20 20.06
C LEU A 120 -12.32 2.97 21.46
N LYS A 121 -13.15 3.90 21.96
CA LYS A 121 -13.78 3.79 23.28
C LYS A 121 -14.68 2.56 23.41
N ASN A 122 -15.29 2.12 22.31
CA ASN A 122 -16.28 1.03 22.29
C ASN A 122 -15.74 -0.28 21.69
N LEU A 123 -14.45 -0.36 21.36
CA LEU A 123 -13.80 -1.52 20.75
C LEU A 123 -14.04 -2.85 21.49
N ASN A 124 -14.17 -2.82 22.81
CA ASN A 124 -14.40 -4.02 23.63
C ASN A 124 -15.81 -4.62 23.45
N GLN A 125 -16.73 -3.87 22.84
CA GLN A 125 -18.07 -4.35 22.48
C GLN A 125 -18.11 -4.93 21.07
N PHE A 126 -17.06 -4.74 20.28
CA PHE A 126 -17.04 -5.22 18.90
C PHE A 126 -16.69 -6.71 18.86
N GLU A 127 -17.39 -7.42 18.00
CA GLU A 127 -17.16 -8.81 17.69
C GLU A 127 -16.37 -8.90 16.38
N TYR A 128 -15.30 -9.69 16.41
CA TYR A 128 -14.40 -9.91 15.31
C TYR A 128 -14.44 -11.37 14.90
N ASN A 129 -14.72 -11.65 13.64
CA ASN A 129 -14.72 -13.01 13.13
C ASN A 129 -13.42 -13.32 12.38
N PHE A 130 -12.93 -14.54 12.57
CA PHE A 130 -11.94 -15.12 11.70
C PHE A 130 -12.64 -15.39 10.37
N ASN A 131 -12.33 -14.59 9.35
CA ASN A 131 -13.01 -14.62 8.06
C ASN A 131 -12.08 -15.13 6.95
N PRO A 132 -11.92 -16.45 6.79
CA PRO A 132 -11.08 -17.05 5.76
C PRO A 132 -11.72 -17.03 4.35
N TYR A 133 -12.99 -16.62 4.23
CA TYR A 133 -13.76 -16.78 2.98
C TYR A 133 -14.33 -15.49 2.40
N ASN A 134 -14.18 -14.35 3.09
CA ASN A 134 -14.60 -13.00 2.65
C ASN A 134 -15.71 -13.03 1.59
N ASP A 135 -16.97 -13.27 2.02
CA ASP A 135 -18.20 -13.14 1.23
C ASP A 135 -18.11 -13.46 -0.27
N ARG A 136 -17.45 -14.58 -0.58
CA ARG A 136 -17.07 -15.10 -1.92
C ARG A 136 -15.73 -14.54 -2.46
N TYR A 137 -14.66 -15.32 -2.18
CA TYR A 137 -13.34 -15.38 -2.84
C TYR A 137 -12.38 -14.18 -2.70
N PHE A 138 -11.46 -14.28 -1.72
CA PHE A 138 -9.98 -14.12 -1.80
C PHE A 138 -9.46 -14.23 -0.35
N GLY A 139 -9.61 -15.41 0.24
CA GLY A 139 -8.87 -15.79 1.44
C GLY A 139 -7.76 -16.74 1.03
N SER A 140 -6.66 -16.74 1.77
CA SER A 140 -5.57 -17.63 1.41
C SER A 140 -5.95 -19.08 1.67
N GLU A 141 -5.45 -20.01 0.86
CA GLU A 141 -5.69 -21.44 1.08
C GLU A 141 -5.33 -21.86 2.51
N LEU A 142 -4.37 -21.17 3.15
CA LEU A 142 -4.01 -21.44 4.53
C LEU A 142 -5.04 -20.96 5.54
N GLU A 143 -5.67 -19.79 5.34
CA GLU A 143 -6.77 -19.34 6.21
C GLU A 143 -7.95 -20.33 6.14
N LYS A 144 -8.23 -20.90 4.97
CA LYS A 144 -9.24 -21.97 4.81
C LYS A 144 -8.86 -23.22 5.58
N ILE A 145 -7.63 -23.70 5.42
CA ILE A 145 -7.12 -24.87 6.16
C ILE A 145 -7.20 -24.60 7.67
N LEU A 146 -6.79 -23.42 8.13
CA LEU A 146 -6.87 -23.05 9.54
C LEU A 146 -8.31 -23.03 10.05
N PHE A 147 -9.26 -22.55 9.26
CA PHE A 147 -10.66 -22.58 9.63
C PHE A 147 -11.19 -24.00 9.79
N GLU A 148 -10.86 -24.90 8.85
CA GLU A 148 -11.19 -26.32 8.96
C GLU A 148 -10.55 -26.94 10.21
N LEU A 149 -9.29 -26.60 10.52
CA LEU A 149 -8.61 -27.04 11.73
C LEU A 149 -9.26 -26.49 13.00
N PHE A 150 -9.72 -25.24 13.01
CA PHE A 150 -10.46 -24.64 14.12
C PHE A 150 -11.78 -25.36 14.41
N ALA A 151 -12.41 -25.95 13.40
CA ALA A 151 -13.62 -26.75 13.53
C ALA A 151 -13.37 -28.16 14.10
N SER A 152 -12.14 -28.67 14.03
CA SER A 152 -11.76 -29.97 14.60
C SER A 152 -11.40 -29.84 16.10
N LYS A 153 -11.95 -30.72 16.96
CA LYS A 153 -11.84 -30.59 18.43
C LYS A 153 -10.39 -30.54 18.96
N ASP A 154 -9.51 -31.42 18.47
CA ASP A 154 -8.15 -31.55 19.02
C ASP A 154 -7.21 -30.41 18.60
N PHE A 155 -7.33 -29.95 17.36
CA PHE A 155 -6.47 -28.91 16.82
C PHE A 155 -6.93 -27.50 17.20
N SER A 156 -8.24 -27.32 17.42
CA SER A 156 -8.81 -26.07 17.94
C SER A 156 -8.13 -25.66 19.26
N ASN A 157 -7.89 -26.61 20.17
CA ASN A 157 -7.26 -26.32 21.46
C ASN A 157 -5.80 -25.85 21.31
N GLN A 158 -5.04 -26.45 20.38
CA GLN A 158 -3.64 -26.06 20.14
C GLN A 158 -3.56 -24.66 19.53
N LEU A 159 -4.40 -24.36 18.53
CA LEU A 159 -4.51 -23.03 17.91
C LEU A 159 -4.87 -21.96 18.94
N LYS A 160 -5.93 -22.20 19.72
CA LYS A 160 -6.40 -21.31 20.78
C LYS A 160 -5.29 -21.01 21.79
N LYS A 161 -4.53 -22.03 22.21
CA LYS A 161 -3.42 -21.86 23.14
C LYS A 161 -2.26 -21.05 22.55
N GLN A 162 -1.86 -21.34 21.31
CA GLN A 162 -0.72 -20.67 20.68
C GLN A 162 -1.00 -19.19 20.38
N PHE A 163 -2.21 -18.85 19.97
CA PHE A 163 -2.60 -17.48 19.62
C PHE A 163 -3.33 -16.74 20.74
N GLN A 164 -3.61 -17.40 21.86
CA GLN A 164 -4.35 -16.86 23.00
C GLN A 164 -5.71 -16.28 22.56
N VAL A 165 -6.44 -17.09 21.80
CA VAL A 165 -7.77 -16.80 21.29
C VAL A 165 -8.75 -17.86 21.80
N ASP A 166 -9.99 -17.44 22.05
CA ASP A 166 -10.99 -18.30 22.69
C ASP A 166 -11.89 -19.01 21.65
N SER A 167 -12.06 -18.42 20.46
CA SER A 167 -12.85 -18.98 19.36
C SER A 167 -12.56 -18.30 18.01
N LEU A 168 -13.27 -18.71 16.95
CA LEU A 168 -13.28 -18.02 15.64
C LEU A 168 -13.99 -16.66 15.71
N LEU A 169 -14.76 -16.40 16.75
CA LEU A 169 -15.36 -15.11 17.07
C LEU A 169 -14.72 -14.59 18.37
N ILE A 170 -14.10 -13.42 18.32
CA ILE A 170 -13.40 -12.85 19.46
C ILE A 170 -13.83 -11.41 19.72
N ASN A 171 -13.63 -10.98 20.96
CA ASN A 171 -13.79 -9.61 21.40
C ASN A 171 -12.51 -9.17 22.10
N LEU A 172 -12.28 -7.87 22.18
CA LEU A 172 -11.26 -7.31 23.05
C LEU A 172 -11.73 -7.33 24.50
N LYS A 173 -10.91 -7.86 25.41
CA LYS A 173 -11.24 -7.94 26.84
C LYS A 173 -11.11 -6.56 27.50
N SER A 174 -10.08 -5.80 27.10
CA SER A 174 -9.83 -4.45 27.60
C SER A 174 -10.38 -3.35 26.68
N LYS A 175 -10.91 -2.29 27.29
CA LYS A 175 -11.21 -1.02 26.60
C LYS A 175 -9.97 -0.19 26.26
N ILE A 176 -8.85 -0.46 26.95
CA ILE A 176 -7.63 0.34 26.86
C ILE A 176 -6.50 -0.55 26.38
N PHE A 177 -5.77 -0.06 25.38
CA PHE A 177 -4.56 -0.71 24.89
C PHE A 177 -3.39 -0.49 25.85
N SER A 178 -2.49 -1.46 25.93
CA SER A 178 -1.31 -1.43 26.80
C SER A 178 -0.16 -0.57 26.23
N GLN A 179 -0.06 -0.49 24.90
CA GLN A 179 1.00 0.26 24.23
C GLN A 179 0.60 0.66 22.79
N ILE A 180 1.32 1.63 22.24
CA ILE A 180 1.29 1.97 20.82
C ILE A 180 2.64 1.64 20.20
N ILE A 181 2.62 0.87 19.12
CA ILE A 181 3.79 0.63 18.27
C ILE A 181 3.65 1.52 17.03
N GLU A 182 4.57 2.47 16.87
CA GLU A 182 4.62 3.38 15.72
C GLU A 182 5.60 2.85 14.66
N VAL A 183 5.16 2.81 13.40
CA VAL A 183 5.99 2.52 12.24
C VAL A 183 5.89 3.69 11.25
N ASN A 184 7.03 4.25 10.87
CA ASN A 184 7.09 5.29 9.85
C ASN A 184 6.84 4.67 8.47
N ILE A 185 5.97 5.29 7.68
CA ILE A 185 5.69 4.85 6.31
C ILE A 185 6.46 5.77 5.37
N GLU A 186 7.55 5.26 4.79
CA GLU A 186 8.38 6.03 3.88
C GLU A 186 7.65 6.40 2.59
N ASN A 187 7.96 7.58 2.06
CA ASN A 187 7.36 8.13 0.85
C ASN A 187 8.43 8.21 -0.25
N ASN A 188 8.80 7.06 -0.82
CA ASN A 188 9.96 7.01 -1.71
C ASN A 188 9.60 6.77 -3.18
N ASN A 189 8.32 6.59 -3.52
CA ASN A 189 7.97 6.38 -4.92
C ASN A 189 7.86 7.72 -5.67
N LYS A 190 9.00 8.15 -6.24
CA LYS A 190 9.11 9.34 -7.10
C LYS A 190 8.18 9.31 -8.32
N LEU A 191 7.64 8.14 -8.68
CA LEU A 191 6.70 8.01 -9.81
C LEU A 191 5.30 8.55 -9.46
N LEU A 192 4.95 8.63 -8.17
CA LEU A 192 3.70 9.22 -7.70
C LEU A 192 3.92 10.69 -7.36
N ASN A 193 3.89 11.55 -8.37
CA ASN A 193 4.11 13.00 -8.23
C ASN A 193 3.07 13.73 -7.34
N GLN A 194 2.03 13.05 -6.86
CA GLN A 194 0.91 13.63 -6.11
C GLN A 194 0.69 12.91 -4.77
N ASN A 195 1.67 12.96 -3.88
CA ASN A 195 1.47 12.49 -2.52
C ASN A 195 0.75 13.54 -1.68
N GLN A 196 -0.58 13.44 -1.62
CA GLN A 196 -1.42 14.33 -0.80
C GLN A 196 -1.19 14.11 0.71
N TYR A 197 -0.69 12.95 1.11
CA TYR A 197 -0.48 12.57 2.51
C TYR A 197 0.99 12.69 2.89
N GLN A 198 1.26 13.47 3.93
CA GLN A 198 2.60 13.74 4.49
C GLN A 198 2.74 13.11 5.88
N ASP A 199 3.97 12.95 6.37
CA ASP A 199 4.28 12.45 7.73
C ASP A 199 3.53 11.17 8.12
N LYS A 200 3.43 10.21 7.19
CA LYS A 200 2.64 9.00 7.37
C LYS A 200 3.24 8.08 8.41
N LYS A 201 2.40 7.61 9.34
CA LYS A 201 2.74 6.58 10.33
C LYS A 201 1.61 5.57 10.48
N ALA A 202 1.97 4.30 10.58
CA ALA A 202 1.08 3.27 11.10
C ALA A 202 1.23 3.20 12.62
N LEU A 203 0.13 3.34 13.35
CA LEU A 203 0.06 3.21 14.80
C LEU A 203 -0.70 1.91 15.12
N TYR A 204 -0.05 0.97 15.76
CA TYR A 204 -0.68 -0.28 16.20
C TYR A 204 -0.98 -0.18 17.70
N LEU A 205 -2.27 -0.17 18.03
CA LEU A 205 -2.77 -0.14 19.40
C LEU A 205 -2.85 -1.58 19.92
N ILE A 206 -2.05 -1.92 20.92
CA ILE A 206 -1.93 -3.30 21.42
C ILE A 206 -2.91 -3.55 22.57
N TYR A 207 -3.87 -4.43 22.36
CA TYR A 207 -4.84 -4.91 23.33
C TYR A 207 -4.52 -6.35 23.73
N ASP A 208 -4.97 -6.74 24.93
CA ASP A 208 -4.90 -8.11 25.44
C ASP A 208 -3.53 -8.79 25.20
N GLN A 209 -2.47 -7.99 25.37
CA GLN A 209 -1.06 -8.32 25.14
C GLN A 209 -0.64 -8.59 23.68
N ASN A 210 -1.47 -9.20 22.84
CA ASN A 210 -1.07 -9.67 21.51
C ASN A 210 -2.01 -9.31 20.35
N LYS A 211 -3.09 -8.58 20.64
CA LYS A 211 -4.09 -8.19 19.66
C LYS A 211 -3.85 -6.74 19.26
N ALA A 212 -3.98 -6.40 17.98
CA ALA A 212 -3.67 -5.05 17.52
C ALA A 212 -4.71 -4.49 16.56
N ILE A 213 -5.11 -3.25 16.81
CA ILE A 213 -5.89 -2.41 15.88
C ILE A 213 -4.95 -1.37 15.27
N LYS A 214 -5.00 -1.24 13.95
CA LYS A 214 -4.18 -0.27 13.22
C LYS A 214 -4.90 1.08 13.09
N LEU A 215 -4.14 2.15 13.25
CA LEU A 215 -4.50 3.50 12.82
C LEU A 215 -3.46 3.99 11.82
N LEU A 216 -3.90 4.67 10.77
CA LEU A 216 -3.03 5.49 9.94
C LEU A 216 -3.07 6.93 10.46
N LYS A 217 -1.91 7.48 10.78
CA LYS A 217 -1.70 8.90 11.05
C LYS A 217 -1.04 9.54 9.84
N TYR A 218 -1.53 10.68 9.39
CA TYR A 218 -0.94 11.45 8.29
C TYR A 218 -1.31 12.93 8.40
N LYS A 219 -0.60 13.77 7.65
CA LYS A 219 -0.98 15.17 7.43
C LYS A 219 -1.56 15.36 6.03
N SER A 220 -2.65 16.10 5.95
CA SER A 220 -3.29 16.53 4.71
C SER A 220 -3.62 18.01 4.83
N ALA A 221 -3.12 18.83 3.89
CA ALA A 221 -3.18 20.29 3.96
C ALA A 221 -2.66 20.85 5.31
N GLY A 222 -1.58 20.25 5.86
CA GLY A 222 -0.98 20.65 7.14
C GLY A 222 -1.73 20.17 8.39
N ILE A 223 -2.92 19.58 8.25
CA ILE A 223 -3.76 19.11 9.36
C ILE A 223 -3.50 17.63 9.61
N VAL A 224 -3.26 17.27 10.88
CA VAL A 224 -3.13 15.87 11.32
C VAL A 224 -4.49 15.18 11.21
N LYS A 225 -4.50 14.00 10.60
CA LYS A 225 -5.67 13.13 10.50
C LYS A 225 -5.32 11.73 10.99
N TYR A 226 -6.33 11.07 11.55
CA TYR A 226 -6.28 9.66 11.90
C TYR A 226 -7.34 8.90 11.11
N GLN A 227 -7.01 7.67 10.73
CA GLN A 227 -7.94 6.74 10.12
C GLN A 227 -7.80 5.39 10.80
N VAL A 228 -8.89 4.86 11.34
CA VAL A 228 -8.91 3.55 12.00
C VAL A 228 -9.16 2.44 10.99
N PHE A 229 -8.49 1.31 11.22
CA PHE A 229 -8.65 0.08 10.49
C PHE A 229 -9.52 -0.90 11.34
N THR A 230 -10.41 -1.63 10.68
CA THR A 230 -11.40 -2.56 11.22
C THR A 230 -10.85 -3.98 11.36
N ASP A 231 -9.71 -4.30 10.74
CA ASP A 231 -9.05 -5.58 10.95
C ASP A 231 -8.36 -5.61 12.32
N LEU A 232 -8.57 -6.72 13.04
CA LEU A 232 -7.91 -7.06 14.28
C LEU A 232 -6.83 -8.10 14.01
N PHE A 233 -5.57 -7.73 14.25
CA PHE A 233 -4.45 -8.65 14.12
C PHE A 233 -4.18 -9.35 15.44
N VAL A 234 -3.93 -10.67 15.41
CA VAL A 234 -3.51 -11.44 16.58
C VAL A 234 -2.15 -12.05 16.30
N PHE A 235 -1.14 -11.56 17.01
CA PHE A 235 0.24 -12.00 16.86
C PHE A 235 0.51 -13.19 17.77
N LYS A 236 1.18 -14.21 17.25
CA LYS A 236 1.55 -15.40 18.00
C LYS A 236 2.59 -15.10 19.08
N ASN A 237 3.62 -14.32 18.75
CA ASN A 237 4.71 -14.01 19.66
C ASN A 237 4.53 -12.62 20.29
N ILE A 238 4.36 -12.58 21.61
CA ILE A 238 4.11 -11.35 22.38
C ILE A 238 5.41 -10.57 22.62
N ASN A 239 6.55 -11.26 22.64
CA ASN A 239 7.82 -10.67 23.08
C ASN A 239 8.48 -9.81 22.01
N ASN A 240 8.08 -9.94 20.74
CA ASN A 240 8.68 -9.23 19.61
C ASN A 240 7.63 -8.55 18.70
N LEU A 241 6.55 -8.04 19.28
CA LEU A 241 5.47 -7.40 18.53
C LEU A 241 5.96 -6.25 17.64
N LYS A 242 6.89 -5.42 18.15
CA LYS A 242 7.42 -4.28 17.39
C LYS A 242 8.09 -4.72 16.09
N GLU A 243 8.89 -5.78 16.14
CA GLU A 243 9.57 -6.34 14.98
C GLU A 243 8.58 -6.94 13.98
N GLN A 244 7.61 -7.74 14.45
CA GLN A 244 6.58 -8.34 13.60
C GLN A 244 5.70 -7.28 12.91
N ILE A 245 5.30 -6.24 13.64
CA ILE A 245 4.50 -5.14 13.10
C ILE A 245 5.31 -4.31 12.09
N THR A 246 6.59 -4.07 12.38
CA THR A 246 7.48 -3.38 11.44
C THR A 246 7.69 -4.21 10.17
N GLU A 247 7.87 -5.53 10.29
CA GLU A 247 7.97 -6.44 9.15
C GLU A 247 6.69 -6.42 8.30
N LEU A 248 5.52 -6.46 8.95
CA LEU A 248 4.21 -6.38 8.29
C LEU A 248 4.06 -5.11 7.45
N GLU A 249 4.30 -3.93 8.04
CA GLU A 249 4.18 -2.66 7.32
C GLU A 249 5.20 -2.53 6.19
N ASN A 250 6.45 -2.92 6.43
CA ASN A 250 7.50 -2.85 5.43
C ASN A 250 7.18 -3.73 4.22
N LYS A 251 6.68 -4.95 4.43
CA LYS A 251 6.29 -5.84 3.34
C LYS A 251 5.06 -5.34 2.57
N ILE A 252 4.04 -4.81 3.26
CA ILE A 252 2.89 -4.16 2.61
C ILE A 252 3.39 -3.06 1.67
N TYR A 253 4.30 -2.21 2.15
CA TYR A 253 4.86 -1.12 1.35
C TYR A 253 5.73 -1.63 0.18
N GLN A 254 6.59 -2.63 0.41
CA GLN A 254 7.41 -3.25 -0.63
C GLN A 254 6.55 -3.86 -1.75
N ASN A 255 5.48 -4.59 -1.40
CA ASN A 255 4.55 -5.17 -2.35
C ASN A 255 3.86 -4.07 -3.17
N ARG A 256 3.42 -2.98 -2.53
CA ARG A 256 2.85 -1.81 -3.20
C ARG A 256 3.84 -1.17 -4.18
N VAL A 257 5.08 -0.91 -3.76
CA VAL A 257 6.12 -0.32 -4.62
C VAL A 257 6.41 -1.21 -5.82
N LYS A 258 6.48 -2.54 -5.62
CA LYS A 258 6.69 -3.51 -6.70
C LYS A 258 5.58 -3.45 -7.75
N GLU A 259 4.31 -3.41 -7.34
CA GLU A 259 3.18 -3.31 -8.28
C GLU A 259 3.19 -1.97 -9.04
N ILE A 260 3.44 -0.85 -8.33
CA ILE A 260 3.57 0.46 -8.97
C ILE A 260 4.69 0.42 -10.03
N ASN A 261 5.88 -0.05 -9.66
CA ASN A 261 7.01 -0.10 -10.58
C ASN A 261 6.72 -0.98 -11.80
N LYS A 262 6.03 -2.10 -11.61
CA LYS A 262 5.60 -2.97 -12.71
C LYS A 262 4.66 -2.23 -13.66
N ALA A 263 3.60 -1.61 -13.14
CA ALA A 263 2.62 -0.90 -13.95
C ALA A 263 3.22 0.31 -14.68
N PHE A 264 4.14 1.03 -14.04
CA PHE A 264 4.84 2.15 -14.67
C PHE A 264 5.88 1.69 -15.70
N ALA A 265 6.49 0.50 -15.54
CA ALA A 265 7.40 -0.07 -16.53
C ALA A 265 6.68 -0.47 -17.82
N GLU A 266 5.42 -0.92 -17.72
CA GLU A 266 4.58 -1.27 -18.88
C GLU A 266 4.25 -0.06 -19.78
N ILE A 267 4.22 1.15 -19.21
CA ILE A 267 3.94 2.40 -19.94
C ILE A 267 5.16 3.30 -20.15
N GLN A 268 6.33 2.95 -19.59
CA GLN A 268 7.56 3.66 -19.94
C GLN A 268 7.88 3.37 -21.41
N PRO A 269 8.17 4.40 -22.23
CA PRO A 269 8.55 4.16 -23.61
C PRO A 269 9.73 3.20 -23.63
N SER A 270 9.62 2.15 -24.43
CA SER A 270 10.79 1.36 -24.78
C SER A 270 11.68 2.20 -25.70
N TYR A 271 12.34 3.22 -25.13
CA TYR A 271 13.49 3.85 -25.77
C TYR A 271 14.52 2.79 -26.13
N GLN A 272 14.57 1.71 -25.34
CA GLN A 272 15.26 0.48 -25.70
C GLN A 272 14.87 -0.01 -27.09
N LYS A 273 13.58 -0.13 -27.44
CA LYS A 273 13.16 -0.54 -28.77
C LYS A 273 13.62 0.44 -29.85
N ILE A 274 13.60 1.75 -29.62
CA ILE A 274 14.11 2.74 -30.59
C ILE A 274 15.64 2.62 -30.75
N ILE A 275 16.34 2.41 -29.64
CA ILE A 275 17.81 2.25 -29.61
C ILE A 275 18.21 0.91 -30.23
N GLU A 276 17.46 -0.16 -29.97
CA GLU A 276 17.61 -1.49 -30.55
C GLU A 276 17.33 -1.44 -32.05
N GLU A 277 16.21 -0.88 -32.50
CA GLU A 277 15.91 -0.67 -33.92
C GLU A 277 17.01 0.16 -34.62
N PHE A 278 17.56 1.17 -33.94
CA PHE A 278 18.66 1.97 -34.47
C PHE A 278 19.99 1.20 -34.51
N LYS A 279 20.26 0.36 -33.50
CA LYS A 279 21.43 -0.53 -33.45
C LYS A 279 21.35 -1.61 -34.53
N ASP A 280 20.19 -2.23 -34.71
CA ASP A 280 19.96 -3.26 -35.70
C ASP A 280 20.13 -2.68 -37.11
N GLN A 281 19.53 -1.52 -37.38
CA GLN A 281 19.79 -0.79 -38.63
C GLN A 281 21.26 -0.44 -38.87
N PHE A 282 22.05 -0.29 -37.80
CA PHE A 282 23.48 -0.02 -37.89
C PHE A 282 24.28 -1.28 -38.20
N LEU A 283 23.91 -2.39 -37.58
CA LEU A 283 24.54 -3.68 -37.81
C LEU A 283 24.20 -4.25 -39.19
N ASP A 284 22.97 -4.04 -39.66
CA ASP A 284 22.47 -4.48 -40.98
C ASP A 284 22.94 -3.56 -42.14
N ASP A 285 23.81 -2.59 -41.87
CA ASP A 285 24.39 -1.75 -42.92
C ASP A 285 25.39 -2.56 -43.72
N GLU A 286 25.26 -2.61 -45.05
CA GLU A 286 26.12 -3.40 -45.94
C GLU A 286 27.61 -3.18 -45.68
N ILE A 287 28.02 -1.95 -45.37
CA ILE A 287 29.43 -1.65 -45.10
C ILE A 287 29.86 -2.19 -43.73
N VAL A 288 28.97 -2.11 -42.73
CA VAL A 288 29.22 -2.70 -41.41
C VAL A 288 29.30 -4.22 -41.50
N ASP A 289 28.39 -4.84 -42.25
CA ASP A 289 28.40 -6.28 -42.52
C ASP A 289 29.68 -6.72 -43.25
N GLU A 290 30.13 -5.96 -44.24
CA GLU A 290 31.37 -6.25 -44.96
C GLU A 290 32.60 -6.14 -44.04
N ILE A 291 32.64 -5.12 -43.17
CA ILE A 291 33.70 -4.96 -42.17
C ILE A 291 33.68 -6.14 -41.18
N ILE A 292 32.51 -6.48 -40.64
CA ILE A 292 32.35 -7.62 -39.72
C ILE A 292 32.78 -8.92 -40.39
N SER A 293 32.37 -9.16 -41.64
CA SER A 293 32.70 -10.35 -42.42
C SER A 293 34.21 -10.49 -42.64
N ASN A 294 34.88 -9.40 -43.02
CA ASN A 294 36.34 -9.38 -43.16
C ASN A 294 37.06 -9.61 -41.83
N LEU A 295 36.54 -9.06 -40.74
CA LEU A 295 37.09 -9.24 -39.40
C LEU A 295 36.87 -10.63 -38.80
N ARG A 296 35.98 -11.48 -39.34
CA ARG A 296 35.87 -12.88 -38.90
C ARG A 296 37.18 -13.66 -39.02
N LYS A 297 38.07 -13.23 -39.92
CA LYS A 297 39.42 -13.80 -40.08
C LYS A 297 40.40 -13.33 -38.99
N ASN A 298 40.08 -12.25 -38.28
CA ASN A 298 40.87 -11.71 -37.17
C ASN A 298 39.99 -11.54 -35.91
N LYS A 299 39.92 -12.62 -35.12
CA LYS A 299 39.06 -12.72 -33.93
C LYS A 299 39.28 -11.60 -32.91
N GLU A 300 40.51 -11.14 -32.73
CA GLU A 300 40.84 -10.10 -31.75
C GLU A 300 40.25 -8.74 -32.17
N ASN A 301 40.41 -8.37 -33.43
CA ASN A 301 39.84 -7.13 -33.97
C ASN A 301 38.31 -7.16 -33.98
N LEU A 302 37.71 -8.31 -34.31
CA LEU A 302 36.26 -8.49 -34.24
C LEU A 302 35.71 -8.29 -32.81
N GLN A 303 36.41 -8.83 -31.81
CA GLN A 303 36.04 -8.66 -30.40
C GLN A 303 36.15 -7.19 -29.96
N LYS A 304 37.22 -6.50 -30.36
CA LYS A 304 37.40 -5.07 -30.09
C LYS A 304 36.27 -4.24 -30.69
N LEU A 305 35.96 -4.43 -31.97
CA LEU A 305 34.87 -3.72 -32.64
C LEU A 305 33.51 -3.99 -31.96
N THR A 306 33.20 -5.26 -31.69
CA THR A 306 31.95 -5.67 -31.02
C THR A 306 31.80 -5.00 -29.64
N SER A 307 32.91 -4.93 -28.89
CA SER A 307 32.94 -4.27 -27.58
C SER A 307 32.64 -2.77 -27.70
N VAL A 308 33.24 -2.07 -28.66
CA VAL A 308 33.03 -0.63 -28.84
C VAL A 308 31.61 -0.32 -29.32
N ILE A 309 31.04 -1.15 -30.20
CA ILE A 309 29.62 -1.08 -30.59
C ILE A 309 28.75 -1.18 -29.33
N ASN A 310 28.87 -2.26 -28.56
CA ASN A 310 28.03 -2.48 -27.38
C ASN A 310 28.16 -1.34 -26.35
N GLN A 311 29.39 -0.90 -26.05
CA GLN A 311 29.62 0.22 -25.14
C GLN A 311 29.00 1.53 -25.63
N THR A 312 28.95 1.76 -26.95
CA THR A 312 28.36 2.96 -27.54
C THR A 312 26.85 3.00 -27.32
N PHE A 313 26.16 1.89 -27.60
CA PHE A 313 24.71 1.78 -27.43
C PHE A 313 24.29 1.67 -25.95
N ASP A 314 25.10 1.07 -25.09
CA ASP A 314 24.86 1.05 -23.63
C ASP A 314 24.91 2.46 -23.02
N LYS A 315 25.84 3.30 -23.48
CA LYS A 315 25.92 4.70 -23.04
C LYS A 315 24.73 5.52 -23.51
N LEU A 316 24.25 5.28 -24.73
CA LEU A 316 23.02 5.88 -25.21
C LEU A 316 21.82 5.43 -24.36
N ASN A 317 21.72 4.13 -24.08
CA ASN A 317 20.65 3.58 -23.25
C ASN A 317 20.64 4.23 -21.85
N LYS A 318 21.80 4.34 -21.18
CA LYS A 318 21.92 5.03 -19.89
C LYS A 318 21.58 6.52 -19.95
N LEU A 319 21.86 7.18 -21.08
CA LEU A 319 21.56 8.60 -21.26
C LEU A 319 20.05 8.85 -21.35
N VAL A 320 19.31 7.89 -21.90
CA VAL A 320 17.86 7.98 -22.13
C VAL A 320 17.05 7.34 -20.99
N GLN A 321 17.61 6.38 -20.25
CA GLN A 321 16.95 5.74 -19.11
C GLN A 321 16.61 6.74 -18.00
N GLY A 322 15.35 6.68 -17.54
CA GLY A 322 14.91 7.38 -16.33
C GLY A 322 14.83 8.91 -16.42
N LYS A 323 14.95 9.49 -17.63
CA LYS A 323 14.80 10.94 -17.84
C LYS A 323 13.43 11.26 -18.45
N ASP A 324 12.76 12.28 -17.92
CA ASP A 324 11.53 12.83 -18.50
C ASP A 324 11.78 13.61 -19.80
N THR A 325 13.02 14.05 -20.04
CA THR A 325 13.47 14.72 -21.27
C THR A 325 14.95 14.43 -21.55
N ILE A 326 15.30 14.17 -22.81
CA ILE A 326 16.71 14.11 -23.24
C ILE A 326 17.22 15.53 -23.45
N LYS A 327 18.20 15.95 -22.64
CA LYS A 327 18.91 17.21 -22.85
C LYS A 327 19.70 17.12 -24.15
N LYS A 328 19.47 18.09 -25.05
CA LYS A 328 20.15 18.17 -26.34
C LYS A 328 21.68 18.16 -26.20
N ASP A 329 22.20 18.81 -25.17
CA ASP A 329 23.64 18.89 -24.91
C ASP A 329 24.24 17.53 -24.51
N ASP A 330 23.55 16.77 -23.64
CA ASP A 330 23.98 15.42 -23.26
C ASP A 330 24.01 14.51 -24.50
N PHE A 331 22.98 14.58 -25.34
CA PHE A 331 22.90 13.77 -26.57
C PHE A 331 23.99 14.16 -27.57
N ASN A 332 24.20 15.46 -27.79
CA ASN A 332 25.26 15.97 -28.67
C ASN A 332 26.64 15.53 -28.19
N LYS A 333 26.86 15.52 -26.87
CA LYS A 333 28.08 15.01 -26.27
C LYS A 333 28.28 13.53 -26.61
N TRP A 334 27.26 12.69 -26.44
CA TRP A 334 27.33 11.28 -26.84
C TRP A 334 27.58 11.12 -28.35
N LYS A 335 26.84 11.85 -29.19
CA LYS A 335 26.98 11.83 -30.65
C LYS A 335 28.42 12.11 -31.06
N ASN A 336 28.99 13.21 -30.59
CA ASN A 336 30.29 13.66 -31.06
C ASN A 336 31.43 12.85 -30.41
N GLU A 337 31.44 12.73 -29.09
CA GLU A 337 32.58 12.14 -28.36
C GLU A 337 32.61 10.61 -28.39
N ILE A 338 31.47 9.96 -28.63
CA ILE A 338 31.36 8.49 -28.55
C ILE A 338 31.02 7.93 -29.93
N PHE A 339 29.88 8.30 -30.51
CA PHE A 339 29.43 7.67 -31.75
C PHE A 339 30.32 8.07 -32.95
N ILE A 340 30.53 9.36 -33.18
CA ILE A 340 31.33 9.82 -34.33
C ILE A 340 32.82 9.56 -34.09
N SER A 341 33.39 10.14 -33.02
CA SER A 341 34.85 10.10 -32.85
C SER A 341 35.41 8.72 -32.49
N LYS A 342 34.72 7.91 -31.68
CA LYS A 342 35.25 6.61 -31.24
C LYS A 342 34.79 5.47 -32.14
N LEU A 343 33.50 5.40 -32.46
CA LEU A 343 32.98 4.31 -33.27
C LEU A 343 33.30 4.55 -34.75
N LEU A 344 32.74 5.59 -35.38
CA LEU A 344 32.86 5.79 -36.83
C LEU A 344 34.29 6.15 -37.30
N GLN A 345 34.91 7.16 -36.66
CA GLN A 345 36.23 7.66 -37.06
C GLN A 345 37.40 6.98 -36.35
N GLY A 346 37.12 6.23 -35.29
CA GLY A 346 38.13 5.51 -34.52
C GLY A 346 38.25 4.06 -34.99
N GLU A 347 37.32 3.22 -34.53
CA GLU A 347 37.39 1.79 -34.79
C GLU A 347 37.03 1.43 -36.23
N TYR A 348 36.02 2.05 -36.83
CA TYR A 348 35.67 1.77 -38.22
C TYR A 348 36.70 2.33 -39.21
N GLN A 349 37.17 3.57 -39.04
CA GLN A 349 38.19 4.17 -39.92
C GLN A 349 39.41 3.26 -40.11
N LYS A 350 39.96 2.72 -39.01
CA LYS A 350 41.11 1.79 -39.08
C LYS A 350 40.85 0.58 -39.97
N HIS A 351 39.61 0.09 -39.99
CA HIS A 351 39.20 -1.05 -40.80
C HIS A 351 38.85 -0.66 -42.24
N PHE A 352 38.26 0.51 -42.45
CA PHE A 352 38.09 1.08 -43.78
C PHE A 352 39.44 1.28 -44.48
N ASP A 353 40.44 1.85 -43.79
CA ASP A 353 41.79 2.04 -44.32
C ASP A 353 42.44 0.69 -44.70
N SER A 354 42.16 -0.37 -43.95
CA SER A 354 42.64 -1.73 -44.26
C SER A 354 41.89 -2.40 -45.41
N LEU A 355 40.69 -1.92 -45.74
CA LEU A 355 39.82 -2.40 -46.82
C LEU A 355 39.74 -1.39 -47.97
N LYS A 356 40.68 -0.43 -47.99
CA LYS A 356 40.61 0.76 -48.82
C LYS A 356 40.42 0.42 -50.29
N GLU A 357 41.16 -0.55 -50.85
CA GLU A 357 40.98 -1.02 -52.23
C GLU A 357 39.56 -1.55 -52.56
N LYS A 358 38.77 -1.97 -51.57
CA LYS A 358 37.39 -2.44 -51.71
C LYS A 358 36.34 -1.39 -51.39
N LEU A 359 36.69 -0.37 -50.59
CA LEU A 359 35.76 0.60 -50.02
C LEU A 359 36.14 2.06 -50.36
N ASP A 360 36.97 2.25 -51.40
CA ASP A 360 37.91 3.37 -51.58
C ASP A 360 37.31 4.80 -51.61
N GLU A 361 35.98 4.95 -51.74
CA GLU A 361 35.31 6.26 -51.72
C GLU A 361 34.19 6.37 -50.68
N ASN A 362 33.94 5.31 -49.90
CA ASN A 362 32.69 5.17 -49.16
C ASN A 362 32.77 5.58 -47.68
N HIS A 363 33.96 5.85 -47.12
CA HIS A 363 34.06 6.20 -45.69
C HIS A 363 33.36 7.52 -45.35
N ASP A 364 33.64 8.60 -46.08
CA ASP A 364 33.02 9.90 -45.81
C ASP A 364 31.50 9.85 -46.04
N ILE A 365 31.06 9.08 -47.05
CA ILE A 365 29.64 8.82 -47.32
C ILE A 365 29.00 8.06 -46.15
N PHE A 366 29.69 7.03 -45.63
CA PHE A 366 29.25 6.24 -44.47
C PHE A 366 29.14 7.11 -43.20
N VAL A 367 30.17 7.89 -42.88
CA VAL A 367 30.15 8.80 -41.72
C VAL A 367 29.02 9.82 -41.84
N LYS A 368 28.85 10.41 -43.03
CA LYS A 368 27.78 11.39 -43.28
C LYS A 368 26.38 10.77 -43.16
N LYS A 369 26.18 9.57 -43.72
CA LYS A 369 24.92 8.80 -43.61
C LYS A 369 24.56 8.56 -42.15
N TRP A 370 25.51 8.06 -41.35
CA TRP A 370 25.25 7.71 -39.95
C TRP A 370 25.17 8.92 -39.02
N THR A 371 25.91 9.99 -39.29
CA THR A 371 25.75 11.27 -38.60
C THR A 371 24.33 11.80 -38.78
N LYS A 372 23.79 11.75 -40.01
CA LYS A 372 22.40 12.15 -40.29
C LYS A 372 21.38 11.25 -39.60
N LYS A 373 21.56 9.92 -39.65
CA LYS A 373 20.67 8.99 -38.95
C LYS A 373 20.68 9.19 -37.43
N VAL A 374 21.81 9.60 -36.83
CA VAL A 374 21.85 9.98 -35.41
C VAL A 374 21.07 11.27 -35.12
N ASP A 375 21.07 12.24 -36.04
CA ASP A 375 20.22 13.43 -35.90
C ASP A 375 18.73 13.09 -35.99
N GLU A 376 18.37 12.16 -36.90
CA GLU A 376 17.01 11.63 -36.98
C GLU A 376 16.61 10.84 -35.72
N LEU A 377 17.56 10.13 -35.09
CA LEU A 377 17.36 9.44 -33.83
C LEU A 377 17.01 10.41 -32.70
N LEU A 378 17.69 11.56 -32.60
CA LEU A 378 17.33 12.59 -31.62
C LEU A 378 15.87 13.03 -31.81
N ASN A 379 15.47 13.29 -33.05
CA ASN A 379 14.09 13.67 -33.37
C ASN A 379 13.10 12.56 -33.02
N LYS A 380 13.39 11.28 -33.31
CA LYS A 380 12.54 10.14 -32.92
C LYS A 380 12.42 9.99 -31.42
N LEU A 381 13.53 10.12 -30.69
CA LEU A 381 13.55 10.08 -29.24
C LEU A 381 12.74 11.25 -28.66
N GLN A 382 12.92 12.47 -29.21
CA GLN A 382 12.19 13.68 -28.81
C GLN A 382 10.72 13.71 -29.24
N ALA A 383 10.33 13.00 -30.30
CA ALA A 383 8.94 12.91 -30.79
C ALA A 383 8.12 11.83 -30.09
N LYS A 384 8.74 10.76 -29.58
CA LYS A 384 8.08 9.79 -28.67
C LYS A 384 8.14 10.20 -27.19
N LEU A 385 8.91 11.25 -26.86
CA LEU A 385 9.00 11.84 -25.52
C LEU A 385 7.74 12.61 -25.05
N PRO A 386 6.93 13.29 -25.89
CA PRO A 386 5.73 14.00 -25.45
C PRO A 386 4.51 13.06 -25.35
N GLU A 387 4.55 11.90 -25.99
CA GLU A 387 3.57 10.80 -25.86
C GLU A 387 4.01 9.75 -24.84
N LEU A 388 4.72 10.18 -23.80
CA LEU A 388 4.39 9.62 -22.50
C LEU A 388 2.89 9.87 -22.34
N ASP A 389 2.07 8.83 -22.44
CA ASP A 389 0.63 8.95 -22.31
C ASP A 389 0.38 9.52 -20.90
N THR A 390 0.31 10.84 -20.86
CA THR A 390 0.27 11.61 -19.63
C THR A 390 -1.05 11.32 -18.95
N ASN A 391 -2.07 10.92 -19.74
CA ASN A 391 -3.32 10.39 -19.24
C ASN A 391 -3.11 9.01 -18.62
N GLN A 392 -2.40 8.06 -19.23
CA GLN A 392 -2.06 6.77 -18.59
C GLN A 392 -1.21 6.95 -17.31
N LYS A 393 -0.19 7.83 -17.33
CA LYS A 393 0.58 8.15 -16.13
C LYS A 393 -0.30 8.76 -15.04
N LEU A 394 -1.22 9.66 -15.41
CA LEU A 394 -2.17 10.27 -14.49
C LEU A 394 -3.15 9.23 -13.95
N GLU A 395 -3.69 8.36 -14.80
CA GLU A 395 -4.57 7.25 -14.44
C GLU A 395 -3.87 6.26 -13.50
N LEU A 396 -2.62 5.88 -13.78
CA LEU A 396 -1.83 5.03 -12.87
C LEU A 396 -1.53 5.76 -11.56
N SER A 397 -1.21 7.06 -11.61
CA SER A 397 -0.98 7.87 -10.39
C SER A 397 -2.24 7.95 -9.53
N GLN A 398 -3.42 8.10 -10.14
CA GLN A 398 -4.71 8.07 -9.47
C GLN A 398 -5.04 6.65 -8.96
N LYS A 399 -4.73 5.61 -9.74
CA LYS A 399 -4.93 4.20 -9.37
C LYS A 399 -4.13 3.81 -8.13
N PHE A 400 -2.90 4.32 -8.01
CA PHE A 400 -1.98 3.99 -6.94
C PHE A 400 -1.83 5.10 -5.89
N SER A 401 -2.74 6.09 -5.89
CA SER A 401 -2.74 7.19 -4.93
C SER A 401 -2.87 6.67 -3.49
N ASP A 402 -2.36 7.44 -2.53
CA ASP A 402 -2.52 7.11 -1.12
C ASP A 402 -3.99 7.09 -0.69
N GLU A 403 -4.81 8.01 -1.22
CA GLU A 403 -6.25 8.03 -0.99
C GLU A 403 -6.89 6.70 -1.39
N LYS A 404 -6.58 6.19 -2.59
CA LYS A 404 -7.09 4.91 -3.07
C LYS A 404 -6.51 3.71 -2.31
N PHE A 405 -5.24 3.77 -1.94
CA PHE A 405 -4.58 2.70 -1.20
C PHE A 405 -5.15 2.52 0.21
N TYR A 406 -5.47 3.62 0.89
CA TYR A 406 -6.03 3.61 2.25
C TYR A 406 -7.56 3.74 2.28
N SER A 407 -8.23 3.85 1.13
CA SER A 407 -9.68 3.95 1.09
C SER A 407 -10.32 2.74 1.79
N PHE A 408 -11.39 2.99 2.55
CA PHE A 408 -12.17 1.90 3.12
C PHE A 408 -12.78 1.07 1.99
N LEU A 409 -12.46 -0.23 1.96
CA LEU A 409 -13.09 -1.18 1.05
C LEU A 409 -13.96 -2.13 1.87
N GLU A 410 -15.15 -2.42 1.34
CA GLU A 410 -16.17 -3.24 1.97
C GLU A 410 -15.67 -4.65 2.30
N PHE A 411 -14.70 -5.17 1.55
CA PHE A 411 -14.22 -6.54 1.65
C PHE A 411 -12.80 -6.69 2.24
N ASN A 412 -11.91 -5.70 2.07
CA ASN A 412 -10.51 -5.79 2.55
C ASN A 412 -9.96 -4.38 2.78
N GLN A 413 -9.38 -4.05 3.93
CA GLN A 413 -8.94 -2.67 4.16
C GLN A 413 -7.70 -2.22 3.36
N TYR A 414 -7.09 -3.15 2.63
CA TYR A 414 -6.06 -2.89 1.64
C TYR A 414 -6.46 -3.60 0.34
N ASN A 415 -6.09 -3.05 -0.81
CA ASN A 415 -6.31 -3.60 -2.15
C ASN A 415 -5.59 -4.97 -2.39
N GLY A 416 -5.83 -6.00 -1.57
CA GLY A 416 -5.17 -7.32 -1.63
C GLY A 416 -3.80 -7.40 -0.93
N PHE A 417 -3.03 -6.30 -0.89
CA PHE A 417 -1.66 -6.27 -0.35
C PHE A 417 -1.51 -6.78 1.09
N LEU A 418 -2.49 -6.49 1.96
CA LEU A 418 -2.46 -6.97 3.35
C LEU A 418 -2.53 -8.50 3.41
N THR A 419 -3.49 -9.09 2.69
CA THR A 419 -3.68 -10.54 2.61
C THR A 419 -2.42 -11.21 2.04
N GLU A 420 -1.91 -10.72 0.91
CA GLU A 420 -0.67 -11.24 0.31
C GLU A 420 0.52 -11.16 1.28
N THR A 421 0.63 -10.06 2.04
CA THR A 421 1.71 -9.89 3.00
C THR A 421 1.60 -10.85 4.18
N ILE A 422 0.40 -11.01 4.74
CA ILE A 422 0.15 -11.97 5.82
C ILE A 422 0.49 -13.38 5.33
N ASP A 423 0.14 -13.73 4.10
CA ASP A 423 0.48 -15.01 3.49
C ASP A 423 1.99 -15.23 3.37
N GLN A 424 2.72 -14.19 2.94
CA GLN A 424 4.19 -14.24 2.86
C GLN A 424 4.82 -14.39 4.25
N ILE A 425 4.32 -13.69 5.27
CA ILE A 425 4.83 -13.76 6.65
C ILE A 425 4.56 -15.14 7.25
N ASN A 426 3.37 -15.69 6.99
CA ASN A 426 2.95 -17.02 7.41
C ASN A 426 3.51 -18.14 6.51
N LYS A 427 4.28 -17.81 5.47
CA LYS A 427 4.93 -18.73 4.53
C LYS A 427 3.97 -19.74 3.87
N VAL A 428 2.79 -19.28 3.46
CA VAL A 428 1.71 -20.12 2.90
C VAL A 428 2.17 -21.04 1.77
N GLU A 429 3.06 -20.59 0.88
CA GLU A 429 3.53 -21.39 -0.27
C GLU A 429 4.21 -22.69 0.17
N ASN A 430 4.93 -22.67 1.29
CA ASN A 430 5.61 -23.85 1.84
C ASN A 430 4.65 -24.86 2.47
N LEU A 431 3.37 -24.49 2.60
CA LEU A 431 2.35 -25.24 3.33
C LEU A 431 1.31 -25.90 2.41
N LYS A 432 1.26 -25.54 1.11
CA LYS A 432 0.27 -26.04 0.13
C LYS A 432 0.29 -27.56 -0.09
N ASN A 433 1.41 -28.22 0.20
CA ASN A 433 1.61 -29.67 -0.03
C ASN A 433 1.71 -30.48 1.28
N ILE A 434 1.34 -29.87 2.41
CA ILE A 434 1.44 -30.53 3.70
C ILE A 434 0.22 -31.42 3.91
N LYS A 435 0.44 -32.69 4.31
CA LYS A 435 -0.62 -33.62 4.67
C LYS A 435 -1.35 -33.14 5.93
N SER A 436 -2.65 -33.37 6.01
CA SER A 436 -3.48 -33.07 7.20
C SER A 436 -3.26 -34.05 8.36
N ASP A 437 -2.07 -34.66 8.45
CA ASP A 437 -1.67 -35.47 9.59
C ASP A 437 -1.08 -34.59 10.71
N GLN A 438 -0.86 -35.17 11.90
CA GLN A 438 -0.38 -34.42 13.07
C GLN A 438 0.94 -33.67 12.80
N ALA A 439 1.86 -34.29 12.05
CA ALA A 439 3.15 -33.71 11.74
C ALA A 439 3.00 -32.50 10.79
N GLY A 440 2.15 -32.63 9.79
CA GLY A 440 1.83 -31.54 8.89
C GLY A 440 1.12 -30.38 9.59
N ILE A 441 0.19 -30.67 10.47
CA ILE A 441 -0.53 -29.64 11.24
C ILE A 441 0.43 -28.91 12.19
N ASN A 442 1.30 -29.61 12.91
CA ASN A 442 2.32 -28.98 13.74
C ASN A 442 3.20 -28.02 12.92
N LYS A 443 3.60 -28.42 11.71
CA LYS A 443 4.38 -27.58 10.79
C LYS A 443 3.60 -26.35 10.30
N ILE A 444 2.28 -26.47 10.08
CA ILE A 444 1.42 -25.33 9.78
C ILE A 444 1.39 -24.36 10.97
N LEU A 445 1.15 -24.87 12.18
CA LEU A 445 1.08 -24.08 13.40
C LEU A 445 2.40 -23.36 13.71
N GLU A 446 3.54 -24.02 13.51
CA GLU A 446 4.87 -23.43 13.68
C GLU A 446 5.12 -22.22 12.78
N ASN A 447 4.69 -22.30 11.51
CA ASN A 447 4.94 -21.26 10.52
C ASN A 447 3.96 -20.09 10.58
N TYR A 448 2.75 -20.31 11.13
CA TYR A 448 1.76 -19.25 11.26
C TYR A 448 2.12 -18.28 12.38
N LYS A 449 2.13 -16.98 12.07
CA LYS A 449 2.59 -15.90 12.97
C LYS A 449 1.51 -14.89 13.29
N ILE A 450 0.63 -14.57 12.33
CA ILE A 450 -0.38 -13.52 12.46
C ILE A 450 -1.72 -14.04 11.98
N LEU A 451 -2.73 -14.06 12.86
CA LEU A 451 -4.13 -14.24 12.47
C LEU A 451 -4.76 -12.87 12.21
N ARG A 452 -5.62 -12.81 11.18
CA ARG A 452 -6.46 -11.66 10.90
C ARG A 452 -7.91 -12.00 11.24
N TYR A 453 -8.54 -11.13 12.01
CA TYR A 453 -9.98 -11.15 12.23
C TYR A 453 -10.58 -9.86 11.68
N SER A 454 -11.77 -9.94 11.11
CA SER A 454 -12.47 -8.78 10.57
C SER A 454 -13.60 -8.38 11.50
N TRP A 455 -13.88 -7.08 11.59
CA TRP A 455 -15.01 -6.58 12.37
C TRP A 455 -16.33 -7.07 11.76
N ARG A 456 -17.17 -7.69 12.58
CA ARG A 456 -18.42 -8.32 12.13
C ARG A 456 -19.66 -7.66 12.71
N SER A 457 -19.68 -7.46 14.02
CA SER A 457 -20.87 -7.04 14.74
C SER A 457 -20.48 -6.26 15.99
N ILE A 458 -21.50 -5.75 16.66
CA ILE A 458 -21.37 -5.09 17.96
C ILE A 458 -22.27 -5.86 18.91
N LYS A 459 -21.75 -6.17 20.09
CA LYS A 459 -22.48 -6.82 21.17
C LYS A 459 -22.76 -5.80 22.25
N TRP A 460 -24.03 -5.44 22.39
CA TRP A 460 -24.50 -4.67 23.53
C TRP A 460 -25.15 -5.58 24.57
N SER A 461 -24.88 -5.26 25.83
CA SER A 461 -25.41 -5.89 27.04
C SER A 461 -26.44 -5.01 27.71
#